data_AF-A0A955BRW2-F1
#
_entry.id   AF-A0A955BRW2-F1
#
_cell.length_a   1.000
_cell.length_b   1.000
_cell.length_c   1.000
_cell.angle_alpha   90.00
_cell.angle_beta   90.00
_cell.angle_gamma   90.00
#
_symmetry.space_group_name_H-M   'P 1'
#
loop_
_entity.id
_entity.type
_entity.pdbx_description
1 polymer ?
#
loop_
_entity_poly.entity_id
_entity_poly.type
_entity_poly.pdbx_seq_one_letter_code
_entity_poly.pdbx_strand_id
1 'polypeptide(L)'
;MDKKHLGGWIVSGLIAAFLLFSASGKFRDFEGKEEMFAHLGWTVDVMQKVGVVEIAATVLYLVPQTSFLGAILLTGYLGGATAAHVRIGDPFFFPPLLGVVMWIGYALRRPDVVLAAFRAPSSKATD
;
A
#
# COMPACT_ATOMS: atom_id res chain seq x y z
N MET A 1 2.60 -25.84 -1.19
CA MET A 1 2.52 -24.41 -1.57
C MET A 1 3.61 -24.16 -2.60
N ASP A 2 3.27 -23.74 -3.83
CA ASP A 2 4.26 -23.44 -4.88
C ASP A 2 5.25 -22.37 -4.41
N LYS A 3 6.54 -22.46 -4.78
CA LYS A 3 7.60 -21.53 -4.37
C LYS A 3 7.27 -20.08 -4.73
N LYS A 4 6.60 -19.87 -5.87
CA LYS A 4 6.13 -18.54 -6.33
C LYS A 4 5.07 -17.95 -5.39
N HIS A 5 4.16 -18.79 -4.92
CA HIS A 5 3.13 -18.42 -3.97
C HIS A 5 3.72 -18.05 -2.60
N LEU A 6 4.72 -18.81 -2.11
CA LEU A 6 5.44 -18.47 -0.88
C LEU A 6 6.18 -17.13 -1.00
N GLY A 7 6.88 -16.89 -2.11
CA GLY A 7 7.56 -15.62 -2.37
C GLY A 7 6.61 -14.42 -2.34
N GLY A 8 5.42 -14.54 -2.95
CA GLY A 8 4.40 -13.50 -2.91
C GLY A 8 3.92 -13.17 -1.49
N TRP A 9 3.76 -14.18 -0.65
CA TRP A 9 3.40 -13.99 0.76
C TRP A 9 4.51 -13.36 1.60
N ILE A 10 5.78 -13.71 1.36
CA ILE A 10 6.90 -13.08 2.04
C ILE A 10 6.96 -11.59 1.70
N VAL A 11 6.93 -11.23 0.41
CA VAL A 11 6.97 -9.82 -0.02
C VAL A 11 5.76 -9.05 0.53
N SER A 12 4.57 -9.62 0.43
CA SER A 12 3.34 -8.98 0.91
C SER A 12 3.34 -8.82 2.44
N GLY A 13 3.87 -9.80 3.16
CA GLY A 13 4.01 -9.76 4.61
C GLY A 13 5.00 -8.69 5.06
N LEU A 14 6.14 -8.56 4.37
CA LEU A 14 7.13 -7.51 4.66
C LEU A 14 6.57 -6.11 4.44
N ILE A 15 5.84 -5.90 3.34
CA ILE A 15 5.21 -4.60 3.06
C ILE A 15 4.12 -4.30 4.08
N ALA A 16 3.27 -5.27 4.40
CA ALA A 16 2.24 -5.07 5.40
C ALA A 16 2.84 -4.80 6.78
N ALA A 17 3.91 -5.50 7.17
CA ALA A 17 4.61 -5.26 8.42
C ALA A 17 5.20 -3.83 8.46
N PHE A 18 5.81 -3.38 7.37
CA PHE A 18 6.32 -2.01 7.25
C PHE A 18 5.20 -0.97 7.39
N LEU A 19 4.08 -1.15 6.67
CA LEU A 19 2.94 -0.23 6.72
C LEU A 19 2.27 -0.22 8.09
N LEU A 20 2.10 -1.37 8.74
CA LEU A 20 1.56 -1.44 10.10
C LEU A 20 2.51 -0.81 11.12
N PHE A 21 3.83 -0.94 10.94
CA PHE A 21 4.80 -0.24 11.76
C PHE A 21 4.70 1.29 11.56
N SER A 22 4.67 1.76 10.31
CA SER A 22 4.43 3.16 9.95
C SER A 22 3.14 3.71 10.55
N ALA A 23 2.04 2.96 10.47
CA ALA A 23 0.77 3.34 11.05
C ALA A 23 0.83 3.39 12.58
N SER A 24 1.53 2.44 13.22
CA SER A 24 1.68 2.41 14.69
C SER A 24 2.33 3.67 15.23
N GLY A 25 3.29 4.25 14.49
CA GLY A 25 3.91 5.53 14.83
C GLY A 25 2.91 6.69 14.85
N LYS A 26 1.79 6.59 14.14
CA LYS A 26 0.76 7.64 14.11
C LYS A 26 -0.09 7.68 15.38
N PHE A 27 -0.15 6.58 16.12
CA PHE A 27 -0.93 6.46 17.36
C PHE A 27 -0.09 6.51 18.63
N ARG A 28 1.19 6.11 18.57
CA ARG A 28 2.11 6.19 19.71
C ARG A 28 2.54 7.64 19.94
N ASP A 29 2.73 8.01 21.20
CA ASP A 29 3.42 9.25 21.55
C ASP A 29 4.91 8.98 21.72
N PHE A 30 5.71 9.87 21.14
CA PHE A 30 7.16 9.88 21.21
C PHE A 30 7.66 11.31 21.04
N GLU A 31 8.86 11.57 21.52
CA GLU A 31 9.49 12.89 21.46
C GLU A 31 9.65 13.35 20.00
N GLY A 32 9.23 14.57 19.68
CA GLY A 32 9.26 15.13 18.32
C GLY A 32 8.10 14.72 17.40
N LYS A 33 7.11 13.95 17.88
CA LYS A 33 5.93 13.56 17.07
C LYS A 33 5.17 14.76 16.50
N GLU A 34 4.87 15.75 17.33
CA GLU A 34 4.11 16.92 16.91
C GLU A 34 4.88 17.75 15.88
N GLU A 35 6.18 17.95 16.09
CA GLU A 35 7.06 18.64 15.15
C GLU A 35 7.13 17.90 13.81
N MET A 36 7.26 16.58 13.83
CA MET A 36 7.27 15.75 12.63
C MET A 36 5.97 15.86 11.82
N PHE A 37 4.81 15.88 12.47
CA PHE A 37 3.53 16.06 11.79
C PHE A 37 3.31 17.51 11.33
N ALA A 38 3.75 18.48 12.14
CA ALA A 38 3.71 19.89 11.79
C ALA A 38 4.60 20.21 10.57
N HIS A 39 5.73 19.52 10.39
CA HIS A 39 6.57 19.60 9.17
C HIS A 39 5.79 19.20 7.91
N LEU A 40 4.94 18.17 8.01
CA LEU A 40 4.00 17.79 6.94
C LEU A 40 2.82 18.79 6.78
N GLY A 41 2.70 19.77 7.68
CA GLY A 41 1.61 20.73 7.74
C GLY A 41 0.30 20.13 8.28
N TRP A 42 0.37 19.04 9.05
CA TRP A 42 -0.79 18.31 9.55
C TRP A 42 -0.83 18.24 11.07
N THR A 43 -2.04 18.24 11.62
CA THR A 43 -2.26 18.04 13.06
C THR A 43 -2.15 16.56 13.43
N VAL A 44 -1.95 16.29 14.72
CA VAL A 44 -1.95 14.91 15.26
C VAL A 44 -3.26 14.18 14.92
N ASP A 45 -4.42 14.84 15.06
CA ASP A 45 -5.73 14.27 14.75
C ASP A 45 -5.84 13.86 13.27
N VAL A 46 -5.37 14.70 12.35
CA VAL A 46 -5.34 14.37 10.92
C VAL A 46 -4.45 13.14 10.68
N MET A 47 -3.27 13.09 11.30
CA MET A 47 -2.35 11.98 11.14
C MET A 47 -2.86 10.66 11.74
N GLN A 48 -3.60 10.72 12.85
CA GLN A 48 -4.27 9.54 13.39
C GLN A 48 -5.33 9.01 12.42
N LYS A 49 -6.11 9.88 11.79
CA LYS A 49 -7.08 9.48 10.74
C LYS A 49 -6.39 8.85 9.54
N VAL A 50 -5.27 9.41 9.08
CA VAL A 50 -4.43 8.81 8.03
C VAL A 50 -3.94 7.42 8.45
N GLY A 51 -3.53 7.25 9.71
CA GLY A 51 -3.14 5.96 10.27
C GLY A 51 -4.26 4.92 10.26
N VAL A 52 -5.52 5.31 10.53
CA VAL A 52 -6.67 4.41 10.44
C VAL A 52 -6.86 3.92 9.00
N VAL A 53 -6.75 4.82 8.02
CA VAL A 53 -6.86 4.47 6.59
C VAL A 53 -5.73 3.51 6.17
N GLU A 54 -4.50 3.78 6.60
CA GLU A 54 -3.34 2.90 6.35
C GLU A 54 -3.55 1.49 6.89
N ILE A 55 -4.02 1.36 8.15
CA ILE A 55 -4.29 0.07 8.77
C ILE A 55 -5.41 -0.65 8.03
N ALA A 56 -6.54 0.02 7.77
CA ALA A 56 -7.68 -0.58 7.10
C ALA A 56 -7.30 -1.11 5.71
N ALA A 57 -6.61 -0.30 4.91
CA ALA A 57 -6.14 -0.69 3.58
C ALA A 57 -5.13 -1.87 3.66
N THR A 58 -4.23 -1.84 4.65
CA THR A 58 -3.25 -2.92 4.85
C THR A 58 -3.90 -4.24 5.28
N VAL A 59 -4.90 -4.19 6.15
CA VAL A 59 -5.66 -5.38 6.57
C VAL A 59 -6.41 -5.97 5.38
N LEU A 60 -7.08 -5.14 4.58
CA LEU A 60 -7.73 -5.59 3.35
C LEU A 60 -6.73 -6.20 2.36
N TYR A 61 -5.51 -5.66 2.26
CA TYR A 61 -4.46 -6.18 1.40
C TYR A 61 -3.95 -7.57 1.83
N LEU A 62 -3.94 -7.85 3.14
CA LEU A 62 -3.50 -9.13 3.70
C LEU A 62 -4.56 -10.23 3.53
N VAL A 63 -5.84 -9.91 3.64
CA VAL A 63 -6.93 -10.89 3.53
C VAL A 63 -7.07 -11.35 2.06
N PRO A 64 -6.88 -12.64 1.73
CA PRO A 64 -6.85 -13.12 0.34
C PRO A 64 -8.08 -12.72 -0.50
N GLN A 65 -9.26 -12.74 0.13
CA GLN A 65 -10.56 -12.44 -0.49
C GLN A 65 -10.71 -10.96 -0.87
N THR A 66 -10.11 -10.05 -0.10
CA THR A 66 -10.20 -8.59 -0.31
C THR A 66 -8.89 -7.95 -0.78
N SER A 67 -7.86 -8.77 -0.98
CA SER A 67 -6.49 -8.34 -1.32
C SER A 67 -6.39 -7.40 -2.53
N PHE A 68 -7.25 -7.57 -3.54
CA PHE A 68 -7.30 -6.69 -4.70
C PHE A 68 -7.76 -5.27 -4.33
N LEU A 69 -8.85 -5.17 -3.54
CA LEU A 69 -9.33 -3.88 -3.03
C LEU A 69 -8.28 -3.22 -2.13
N GLY A 70 -7.64 -4.00 -1.27
CA GLY A 70 -6.53 -3.52 -0.44
C GLY A 70 -5.37 -2.96 -1.27
N ALA A 71 -4.98 -3.63 -2.36
CA ALA A 71 -3.92 -3.15 -3.26
C ALA A 71 -4.28 -1.81 -3.93
N ILE A 72 -5.55 -1.65 -4.35
CA ILE A 72 -6.04 -0.38 -4.92
C ILE A 72 -6.00 0.73 -3.87
N LEU A 73 -6.54 0.48 -2.67
CA LEU A 73 -6.57 1.45 -1.58
C LEU A 73 -5.17 1.88 -1.15
N LEU A 74 -4.24 0.93 -1.03
CA LEU A 74 -2.85 1.22 -0.71
C LEU A 74 -2.15 2.00 -1.83
N THR A 75 -2.51 1.78 -3.10
CA THR A 75 -2.00 2.61 -4.20
C THR A 75 -2.43 4.07 -4.04
N GLY A 76 -3.71 4.30 -3.71
CA GLY A 76 -4.22 5.64 -3.41
C GLY A 76 -3.53 6.27 -2.18
N TYR A 77 -3.36 5.50 -1.11
CA TYR A 77 -2.65 5.91 0.11
C TYR A 77 -1.21 6.33 -0.18
N LEU A 78 -0.45 5.50 -0.90
CA LEU A 78 0.95 5.76 -1.23
C LEU A 78 1.09 6.93 -2.24
N GLY A 79 0.13 7.09 -3.15
CA GLY A 79 0.03 8.28 -4.00
C GLY A 79 -0.17 9.56 -3.17
N GLY A 80 -1.04 9.51 -2.15
CA GLY A 80 -1.23 10.61 -1.19
C GLY A 80 0.04 10.94 -0.40
N ALA A 81 0.74 9.92 0.10
CA ALA A 81 2.04 10.09 0.76
C ALA A 81 3.09 10.72 -0.16
N THR A 82 3.13 10.29 -1.43
CA THR A 82 3.99 10.88 -2.46
C THR A 82 3.70 12.37 -2.62
N ALA A 83 2.42 12.73 -2.82
CA ALA A 83 2.00 14.11 -2.97
C ALA A 83 2.31 14.98 -1.75
N ALA A 84 2.18 14.43 -0.53
CA ALA A 84 2.51 15.13 0.70
C ALA A 84 3.99 15.52 0.77
N HIS A 85 4.91 14.59 0.45
CA HIS A 85 6.35 14.89 0.40
C HIS A 85 6.72 15.86 -0.72
N VAL A 86 6.18 15.65 -1.94
CA VAL A 86 6.43 16.57 -3.07
C VAL A 86 6.02 18.00 -2.73
N ARG A 87 4.86 18.18 -2.08
CA ARG A 87 4.33 19.50 -1.71
C ARG A 87 5.29 20.31 -0.84
N ILE A 88 6.01 19.66 0.08
CA ILE A 88 6.91 20.31 1.03
C ILE A 88 8.38 20.28 0.60
N GLY A 89 8.69 19.72 -0.57
CA GLY A 89 10.05 19.63 -1.09
C GLY A 89 10.89 18.48 -0.52
N ASP A 90 10.25 17.55 0.20
CA ASP A 90 10.91 16.38 0.78
C ASP A 90 11.17 15.28 -0.28
N PRO A 91 12.11 14.35 -0.01
CA PRO A 91 12.27 13.15 -0.81
C PRO A 91 10.96 12.33 -0.92
N PHE A 92 10.46 12.14 -2.15
CA PHE A 92 9.15 11.53 -2.41
C PHE A 92 9.19 10.15 -3.07
N PHE A 93 10.38 9.65 -3.42
CA PHE A 93 10.52 8.44 -4.23
C PHE A 93 10.19 7.14 -3.48
N PHE A 94 10.22 7.17 -2.14
CA PHE A 94 10.03 5.97 -1.33
C PHE A 94 8.59 5.43 -1.39
N PRO A 95 7.50 6.22 -1.17
CA PRO A 95 6.13 5.72 -1.31
C PRO A 95 5.78 5.07 -2.67
N PRO A 96 6.11 5.66 -3.85
CA PRO A 96 5.78 5.02 -5.12
C PRO A 96 6.59 3.75 -5.37
N LEU A 97 7.87 3.71 -4.93
CA LEU A 97 8.66 2.47 -5.00
C LEU A 97 8.03 1.37 -4.14
N LEU A 98 7.60 1.69 -2.92
CA LEU A 98 6.89 0.73 -2.07
C LEU A 98 5.61 0.23 -2.73
N GLY A 99 4.89 1.09 -3.46
CA GLY A 99 3.72 0.73 -4.25
C GLY A 99 4.04 -0.27 -5.36
N VAL A 100 5.16 -0.08 -6.08
CA VAL A 100 5.63 -1.04 -7.08
C VAL A 100 5.93 -2.40 -6.46
N VAL A 101 6.69 -2.43 -5.35
CA VAL A 101 7.01 -3.71 -4.67
C VAL A 101 5.74 -4.38 -4.14
N MET A 102 4.76 -3.60 -3.68
CA MET A 102 3.46 -4.11 -3.24
C MET A 102 2.72 -4.79 -4.38
N TRP A 103 2.63 -4.16 -5.56
CA TRP A 103 2.00 -4.78 -6.72
C TRP A 103 2.74 -6.02 -7.22
N ILE A 104 4.08 -6.07 -7.10
CA ILE A 104 4.86 -7.28 -7.38
C ILE A 104 4.47 -8.41 -6.40
N GLY A 105 4.42 -8.12 -5.09
CA GLY A 105 3.98 -9.08 -4.08
C GLY A 105 2.55 -9.58 -4.33
N TYR A 106 1.65 -8.68 -4.72
CA TYR A 106 0.29 -9.02 -5.12
C TYR A 106 0.24 -9.92 -6.37
N ALA A 107 0.97 -9.57 -7.43
CA ALA A 107 1.02 -10.34 -8.67
C ALA A 107 1.57 -11.75 -8.47
N LEU A 108 2.51 -11.94 -7.54
CA LEU A 108 3.00 -13.25 -7.13
C LEU A 108 1.96 -14.07 -6.35
N ARG A 109 1.08 -13.42 -5.58
CA ARG A 109 -0.04 -14.09 -4.88
C ARG A 109 -1.20 -14.41 -5.80
N ARG A 110 -1.54 -13.50 -6.72
CA ARG A 110 -2.73 -13.51 -7.59
C ARG A 110 -2.40 -13.22 -9.06
N PRO A 111 -1.60 -14.09 -9.71
CA PRO A 111 -1.24 -13.89 -11.12
C PRO A 111 -2.47 -13.96 -12.03
N ASP A 112 -3.49 -14.73 -11.65
CA ASP A 112 -4.78 -14.83 -12.32
C ASP A 112 -5.45 -13.47 -12.53
N VAL A 113 -5.53 -12.67 -11.45
CA VAL A 113 -6.20 -11.36 -11.47
C VAL A 113 -5.41 -10.36 -12.31
N VAL A 114 -4.09 -10.31 -12.13
CA VAL A 114 -3.23 -9.38 -12.84
C VAL A 114 -3.23 -9.68 -14.34
N LEU A 115 -3.10 -10.95 -14.72
CA LEU A 115 -3.14 -11.34 -16.13
C LEU A 115 -4.52 -11.07 -16.75
N ALA A 116 -5.60 -11.27 -16.01
CA ALA A 116 -6.95 -10.94 -16.51
C ALA A 116 -7.08 -9.44 -16.81
N ALA A 117 -6.49 -8.55 -16.01
CA ALA A 117 -6.52 -7.11 -16.24
C ALA A 117 -5.82 -6.68 -17.54
N PHE A 118 -4.85 -7.45 -18.02
CA PHE A 118 -4.09 -7.15 -19.25
C PHE A 118 -4.48 -8.00 -20.47
N ARG A 119 -5.42 -8.95 -20.31
CA ARG A 119 -5.91 -9.75 -21.45
C ARG A 119 -6.93 -8.95 -22.26
N ALA A 120 -6.72 -8.87 -23.56
CA ALA A 120 -7.74 -8.37 -24.48
C ALA A 120 -8.99 -9.27 -24.44
N PRO A 121 -10.21 -8.71 -24.64
CA PRO A 121 -11.41 -9.52 -24.80
C PRO A 121 -11.20 -10.53 -25.93
N SER A 122 -11.47 -11.80 -25.64
CA SER A 122 -11.52 -12.83 -26.69
C SER A 122 -12.61 -12.42 -27.68
N SER A 123 -12.21 -12.03 -28.89
CA SER A 123 -13.10 -11.97 -30.05
C SER A 123 -13.63 -13.38 -30.24
N LYS A 124 -14.85 -13.66 -29.75
CA LYS A 124 -15.56 -14.87 -30.15
C LYS A 124 -15.67 -14.81 -31.68
N ALA A 125 -14.98 -15.72 -32.36
CA ALA A 125 -15.18 -15.97 -33.78
C ALA A 125 -16.67 -16.21 -33.98
N THR A 126 -17.32 -15.29 -34.67
CA THR A 126 -18.61 -15.53 -35.32
C THR A 126 -18.30 -16.42 -36.52
N ASP A 127 -18.50 -17.73 -36.37
CA ASP A 127 -18.68 -18.68 -37.48
C ASP A 127 -19.81 -19.64 -37.09
#